data_AF-A0A433ZZV4-F1
#
_entry.id   AF-A0A433ZZV4-F1
#
_cell.length_a   1.000
_cell.length_b   1.000
_cell.length_c   1.000
_cell.angle_alpha   90.00
_cell.angle_beta   90.00
_cell.angle_gamma   90.00
#
_symmetry.space_group_name_H-M   'P 1'
#
loop_
_entity.id
_entity.type
_entity.pdbx_description
1 polymer ?
#
loop_
_entity_poly.entity_id
_entity_poly.type
_entity_poly.pdbx_seq_one_letter_code
_entity_poly.pdbx_strand_id
1 'polypeptide(L)' 'MTESTHWTEVEFAELDLGDARLDSRAKKIMAQFSDRPSASIPKSCNGWGETLATYRFLENDAVEWRDIMEPHWAQTQQRM' A
#
# COMPACT_ATOMS: atom_id res chain seq x y z
N MET A 1 13.40 4.72 -22.67
CA MET A 1 13.28 4.41 -21.23
C MET A 1 11.89 4.88 -20.82
N THR A 2 10.89 4.02 -20.96
CA THR A 2 9.56 4.31 -20.43
C THR A 2 9.62 4.04 -18.94
N GLU A 3 9.53 5.09 -18.11
CA GLU A 3 9.25 4.93 -16.69
C GLU A 3 7.92 4.16 -16.59
N SER A 4 8.01 2.87 -16.28
CA SER A 4 6.85 2.11 -15.88
C SER A 4 6.45 2.64 -14.51
N THR A 5 5.48 3.56 -14.48
CA THR A 5 4.77 3.94 -13.24
C THR A 5 4.41 2.65 -12.52
N HIS A 6 4.84 2.51 -11.27
CA HIS A 6 4.63 1.28 -10.52
C HIS A 6 3.11 1.04 -10.45
N TRP A 7 2.61 -0.16 -10.76
CA TRP A 7 1.16 -0.46 -10.79
C TRP A 7 0.43 0.11 -9.56
N THR A 8 1.06 0.00 -8.40
CA THR A 8 0.57 0.52 -7.12
C THR A 8 0.41 2.04 -7.05
N GLU A 9 1.20 2.82 -7.79
CA GLU A 9 1.03 4.27 -7.88
C GLU A 9 -0.25 4.63 -8.65
N VAL A 10 -0.64 3.80 -9.63
CA VAL A 10 -1.89 3.97 -10.37
C VAL A 10 -3.07 3.50 -9.53
N GLU A 11 -3.01 2.29 -8.97
CA GLU A 11 -4.13 1.71 -8.20
C GLU A 11 -4.50 2.52 -6.96
N PHE A 12 -3.52 3.16 -6.34
CA PHE A 12 -3.71 3.91 -5.10
C PHE A 12 -3.48 5.42 -5.32
N ALA A 13 -3.59 5.91 -6.56
CA ALA A 13 -3.37 7.32 -6.89
C ALA A 13 -4.21 8.26 -6.00
N GLU A 14 -5.47 7.89 -5.81
CA GLU A 14 -6.49 8.64 -5.06
C GLU A 14 -6.58 8.27 -3.57
N LEU A 15 -5.64 7.48 -3.05
CA LEU A 15 -5.62 7.12 -1.63
C LEU A 15 -5.51 8.36 -0.74
N ASP A 16 -6.48 8.51 0.16
CA ASP A 16 -6.52 9.54 1.20
C ASP A 16 -6.95 8.91 2.53
N LEU A 17 -5.98 8.71 3.42
CA LEU A 17 -6.19 8.25 4.79
C LEU A 17 -6.26 9.42 5.79
N GLY A 18 -6.40 10.66 5.32
CA GLY A 18 -6.43 11.88 6.13
C GLY A 18 -5.06 12.30 6.71
N ASP A 19 -3.99 11.55 6.44
CA ASP A 19 -2.61 11.90 6.77
C ASP A 19 -1.66 11.43 5.67
N ALA A 20 -0.99 12.37 5.01
CA ALA A 20 -0.07 12.11 3.90
C ALA A 20 1.06 11.12 4.26
N ARG A 21 1.44 11.01 5.55
CA ARG A 21 2.43 10.03 6.02
C ARG A 21 1.85 8.62 6.02
N LEU A 22 0.57 8.47 6.33
CA LEU A 22 -0.15 7.20 6.23
C LEU A 22 -0.31 6.80 4.75
N ASP A 23 -0.65 7.74 3.86
CA ASP A 23 -0.75 7.45 2.43
C ASP A 23 0.58 6.97 1.84
N SER A 24 1.66 7.69 2.16
CA SER A 24 3.02 7.31 1.74
C SER A 24 3.40 5.92 2.27
N ARG A 25 3.07 5.62 3.53
CA ARG A 25 3.32 4.32 4.15
C ARG A 25 2.51 3.21 3.48
N ALA A 26 1.23 3.43 3.26
CA ALA A 26 0.31 2.48 2.62
C ALA A 26 0.79 2.11 1.22
N LYS A 27 1.09 3.11 0.39
CA LYS A 27 1.62 2.93 -0.98
C LYS A 27 2.90 2.09 -0.98
N LYS A 28 3.81 2.36 -0.03
CA LYS A 28 5.04 1.57 0.12
C LYS A 28 4.77 0.12 0.54
N ILE A 29 3.88 -0.10 1.51
CA ILE A 29 3.51 -1.46 1.96
C ILE A 29 2.86 -2.23 0.82
N MET A 30 1.93 -1.62 0.08
CA MET A 30 1.27 -2.25 -1.06
C MET A 30 2.29 -2.62 -2.14
N ALA A 31 3.25 -1.73 -2.45
CA ALA A 31 4.30 -2.04 -3.42
C ALA A 31 5.15 -3.26 -2.99
N GLN A 32 5.51 -3.33 -1.70
CA GLN A 32 6.25 -4.47 -1.14
C GLN A 32 5.44 -5.78 -1.17
N PHE A 33 4.15 -5.71 -0.88
CA PHE A 33 3.28 -6.88 -0.85
C PHE A 33 2.95 -7.38 -2.25
N SER A 34 2.77 -6.46 -3.22
CA SER A 34 2.54 -6.83 -4.62
C SER A 34 3.75 -7.48 -5.28
N ASP A 35 4.98 -7.11 -4.90
CA ASP A 35 6.20 -7.77 -5.38
C ASP A 35 6.33 -9.21 -4.87
N ARG A 36 5.83 -9.49 -3.64
CA ARG A 36 6.01 -10.77 -2.94
C ARG A 36 4.72 -11.23 -2.25
N PRO A 37 3.62 -11.52 -2.99
CA PRO A 37 2.30 -11.72 -2.40
C PRO A 37 2.18 -12.95 -1.49
N SER A 38 3.05 -13.95 -1.67
CA SER A 38 3.09 -15.16 -0.83
C SER A 38 4.09 -15.08 0.33
N ALA A 39 4.88 -14.00 0.42
CA ALA A 39 5.85 -13.82 1.49
C ALA A 39 5.17 -13.29 2.75
N SER A 40 5.69 -13.67 3.92
CA SER A 40 5.27 -13.10 5.19
C SER A 40 5.73 -11.63 5.29
N ILE A 41 5.07 -10.84 6.15
CA ILE A 41 5.42 -9.41 6.36
C ILE A 41 6.94 -9.21 6.59
N PRO A 42 7.63 -9.96 7.47
CA PRO A 42 9.08 -9.80 7.66
C PRO A 42 9.93 -10.15 6.43
N LYS A 43 9.40 -11.00 5.53
CA LYS A 43 10.09 -11.38 4.27
C LYS A 43 9.80 -10.41 3.13
N SER A 44 8.72 -9.63 3.22
CA SER A 44 8.35 -8.60 2.23
C SER A 44 9.00 -7.24 2.52
N CYS A 45 9.36 -6.97 3.78
CA CYS A 45 9.97 -5.70 4.20
C CYS A 45 11.51 -5.75 4.19
N ASN A 46 12.16 -4.62 3.94
CA ASN A 46 13.62 -4.51 3.90
C ASN A 46 14.22 -4.25 5.29
N GLY A 47 14.13 -5.27 6.15
CA GLY A 47 14.73 -5.26 7.48
C GLY A 47 13.76 -4.86 8.61
N TRP A 48 14.31 -4.79 9.82
CA TRP A 48 13.50 -4.73 11.04
C TRP A 48 12.69 -3.43 11.18
N GLY A 49 13.29 -2.28 10.86
CA GLY A 49 12.61 -0.99 10.96
C GLY A 49 11.38 -0.90 10.07
N GLU A 50 11.45 -1.43 8.85
CA GLU A 50 10.30 -1.48 7.95
C GLU A 50 9.26 -2.50 8.41
N THR A 51 9.70 -3.68 8.85
CA THR A 51 8.80 -4.72 9.37
C THR A 51 7.97 -4.17 10.54
N LEU A 52 8.60 -3.50 11.51
CA LEU A 52 7.91 -2.91 12.65
C LEU A 52 6.98 -1.78 12.24
N ALA A 53 7.38 -0.94 11.29
CA ALA A 53 6.53 0.12 10.76
C ALA A 53 5.29 -0.42 10.06
N THR A 54 5.42 -1.55 9.33
CA THR A 54 4.28 -2.23 8.71
C THR A 54 3.32 -2.79 9.76
N TYR A 55 3.82 -3.46 10.80
CA TYR A 55 2.95 -3.91 11.89
C TYR A 55 2.23 -2.76 12.59
N ARG A 56 2.94 -1.67 12.91
CA ARG A 56 2.33 -0.47 13.51
C ARG A 56 1.28 0.18 12.61
N PHE A 57 1.50 0.15 11.29
CA PHE A 57 0.53 0.67 10.33
C PHE A 57 -0.73 -0.20 10.31
N LEU A 58 -0.59 -1.53 10.32
CA LEU A 58 -1.71 -2.47 10.32
C LEU A 58 -2.48 -2.51 11.65
N GLU A 59 -1.84 -2.14 12.76
CA GLU A 59 -2.44 -2.00 14.09
C GLU A 59 -2.98 -0.58 14.36
N ASN A 60 -2.86 0.35 13.40
CA ASN A 60 -3.27 1.74 13.62
C ASN A 60 -4.78 1.90 13.50
N ASP A 61 -5.45 2.19 14.61
CA ASP A 61 -6.91 2.44 14.66
C ASP A 61 -7.37 3.64 13.80
N ALA A 62 -6.46 4.52 13.39
CA ALA A 62 -6.76 5.60 12.47
C ALA A 62 -6.80 5.16 10.99
N VAL A 63 -6.48 3.90 10.70
CA VAL A 63 -6.44 3.33 9.34
C VAL A 63 -7.48 2.22 9.21
N GLU A 64 -8.54 2.50 8.47
CA GLU A 64 -9.53 1.48 8.11
C GLU A 64 -9.14 0.77 6.82
N TRP A 65 -9.17 -0.56 6.81
CA TRP A 65 -8.74 -1.35 5.64
C TRP A 65 -9.60 -1.08 4.40
N ARG A 66 -10.85 -0.63 4.59
CA ARG A 66 -11.75 -0.28 3.49
C ARG A 66 -11.28 0.97 2.76
N ASP A 67 -10.78 1.96 3.49
CA ASP A 67 -10.27 3.21 2.92
C ASP A 67 -9.00 2.96 2.10
N ILE A 68 -8.22 1.94 2.48
CA ILE A 68 -7.09 1.46 1.66
C ILE A 68 -7.60 0.84 0.35
N MET A 69 -8.65 0.03 0.39
CA MET A 69 -9.12 -0.74 -0.77
C MET A 69 -9.99 0.06 -1.75
N GLU A 70 -10.63 1.13 -1.29
CA GLU A 70 -11.51 2.00 -2.07
C GLU A 70 -10.90 2.46 -3.40
N PRO A 71 -9.69 3.05 -3.45
CA PRO A 71 -9.11 3.50 -4.72
C PRO A 71 -8.79 2.33 -5.66
N HIS A 72 -8.38 1.18 -5.14
CA HIS A 72 -8.14 -0.01 -5.95
C HIS A 72 -9.43 -0.55 -6.60
N TRP A 73 -10.55 -0.52 -5.87
CA TRP A 73 -11.85 -0.88 -6.43
C TRP A 73 -12.34 0.12 -7.47
N ALA A 74 -12.13 1.43 -7.25
CA ALA A 74 -12.46 2.45 -8.23
C ALA A 74 -11.66 2.24 -9.54
N GLN A 75 -10.36 1.99 -9.43
CA GLN A 75 -9.49 1.69 -10.58
C GLN A 75 -9.89 0.39 -11.28
N THR A 76 -10.31 -0.63 -10.53
CA THR A 76 -10.84 -1.87 -11.11
C THR A 76 -12.13 -1.64 -11.90
N GLN A 77 -13.05 -0.83 -11.37
CA GLN A 77 -14.29 -0.46 -12.08
C GLN A 77 -14.02 0.32 -13.37
N GLN A 78 -13.01 1.20 -13.39
CA GLN A 78 -12.63 1.95 -14.59
C GLN A 78 -12.09 1.06 -15.73
N ARG A 79 -11.60 -0.14 -15.41
CA ARG A 79 -11.06 -1.09 -16.40
C ARG A 79 -12.09 -2.10 -16.92
N MET A 80 -13.27 -2.19 -16.31
CA MET A 80 -14.37 -3.06 -16.75
C MET A 80 -15.20 -2.39 -17.84
#